data_AF-A0A8J4WZG4-F1
#
_entry.id   AF-A0A8J4WZG4-F1
#
_cell.length_a   1.000
_cell.length_b   1.000
_cell.length_c   1.000
_cell.angle_alpha   90.00
_cell.angle_beta   90.00
_cell.angle_gamma   90.00
#
_symmetry.space_group_name_H-M   'P 1'
#
loop_
_entity.id
_entity.type
_entity.pdbx_description
1 polymer ?
#
loop_
_entity_poly.entity_id
_entity_poly.type
_entity_poly.pdbx_seq_one_letter_code
_entity_poly.pdbx_strand_id
1 'polypeptide(L)'
;LQVTHDTMKQTLTCRTSCLLTTESQRYYWYKDGQYLMEHKDTSDTFPLTKDSKGNYYCSVHGYNEILSRPLCAGGNCWNVTYTNIRVCGLEGSSVEFAGSYSHPSDQSVNNVFWHSYEDFQDLRQETQFLNRVEYVNKNRDSTLKINQLTKKDSGEYRLRIINNDGNGFSHRPGVVLSVTGLQVRVSDSTAASEGQTAVTLSCITSCTLSNNPAYIWYKNGQRLTDKLTKHNKIYLISFKDTGNYSCAVRGREDLRSPEQPVTLFTAVEDGSVEVWKLNAALVPALLLFVLIAVLCIKWKRAAERDADIQNVSMPEDDTYTELNHMTMSADYDTRE
;
A
#
# COMPACT_ATOMS: atom_id res chain seq x y z
N LEU A 1 2.93 -29.44 2.57
CA LEU A 1 2.35 -30.53 3.40
C LEU A 1 1.58 -31.49 2.49
N GLN A 2 1.74 -32.80 2.66
CA GLN A 2 1.15 -33.83 1.81
C GLN A 2 0.84 -35.09 2.63
N VAL A 3 -0.27 -35.79 2.33
CA VAL A 3 -0.53 -37.15 2.81
C VAL A 3 -0.07 -38.17 1.76
N THR A 4 0.59 -39.23 2.20
CA THR A 4 1.01 -40.39 1.39
C THR A 4 0.53 -41.69 2.03
N HIS A 5 0.32 -42.76 1.25
CA HIS A 5 -0.16 -44.06 1.74
C HIS A 5 0.88 -45.16 1.52
N ASP A 6 1.33 -45.79 2.61
CA ASP A 6 2.06 -47.07 2.59
C ASP A 6 1.03 -48.21 2.55
N THR A 7 0.84 -48.78 1.35
CA THR A 7 -0.13 -49.86 1.11
C THR A 7 0.27 -51.19 1.75
N MET A 8 1.55 -51.39 2.08
CA MET A 8 2.01 -52.62 2.74
C MET A 8 1.72 -52.57 4.24
N LYS A 9 1.86 -51.40 4.86
CA LYS A 9 1.54 -51.17 6.29
C LYS A 9 0.08 -50.76 6.53
N GLN A 10 -0.69 -50.47 5.48
CA GLN A 10 -2.02 -49.86 5.56
C GLN A 10 -1.98 -48.58 6.41
N THR A 11 -1.04 -47.69 6.10
CA THR A 11 -0.73 -46.52 6.94
C THR A 11 -0.60 -45.27 6.09
N LEU A 12 -1.28 -44.20 6.49
CA LEU A 12 -1.05 -42.87 5.96
C LEU A 12 0.14 -42.20 6.66
N THR A 13 0.87 -41.35 5.96
CA THR A 13 1.95 -40.51 6.52
C THR A 13 1.76 -39.07 6.05
N CYS A 14 1.76 -38.13 6.99
CA CYS A 14 1.80 -36.71 6.75
C CYS A 14 3.25 -36.26 6.58
N ARG A 15 3.57 -35.53 5.51
CA ARG A 15 4.94 -35.08 5.20
C ARG A 15 4.98 -33.59 4.90
N THR A 16 5.96 -32.92 5.51
CA THR A 16 6.32 -31.53 5.21
C THR A 16 7.60 -31.48 4.36
N SER A 17 7.68 -30.50 3.47
CA SER A 17 8.87 -30.18 2.67
C SER A 17 9.68 -29.02 3.26
N CYS A 18 9.24 -28.48 4.40
CA CYS A 18 9.85 -27.34 5.08
C CYS A 18 10.55 -27.84 6.35
N LEU A 19 11.76 -27.33 6.62
CA LEU A 19 12.42 -27.51 7.91
C LEU A 19 11.64 -26.77 8.98
N LEU A 20 10.94 -27.51 9.85
CA LEU A 20 10.21 -26.95 10.99
C LEU A 20 11.20 -26.72 12.14
N THR A 21 11.11 -25.58 12.81
CA THR A 21 12.06 -25.11 13.84
C THR A 21 11.85 -25.74 15.23
N THR A 22 11.07 -26.81 15.33
CA THR A 22 10.65 -27.44 16.59
C THR A 22 10.88 -28.94 16.56
N GLU A 23 11.58 -29.47 17.57
CA GLU A 23 12.02 -30.87 17.63
C GLU A 23 10.86 -31.86 17.81
N SER A 24 9.78 -31.47 18.48
CA SER A 24 8.56 -32.28 18.62
C SER A 24 7.51 -31.90 17.57
N GLN A 25 7.68 -32.43 16.37
CA GLN A 25 6.69 -32.28 15.29
C GLN A 25 5.39 -32.98 15.67
N ARG A 26 4.29 -32.22 15.74
CA ARG A 26 2.93 -32.74 15.96
C ARG A 26 2.09 -32.46 14.73
N TYR A 27 1.31 -33.47 14.34
CA TYR A 27 0.45 -33.44 13.17
C TYR A 27 -1.00 -33.69 13.58
N TYR A 28 -1.92 -32.87 13.09
CA TYR A 28 -3.35 -33.07 13.27
C TYR A 28 -3.94 -33.75 12.05
N TRP A 29 -4.77 -34.77 12.27
CA TRP A 29 -5.42 -35.53 11.21
C TRP A 29 -6.90 -35.18 11.09
N TYR A 30 -7.38 -35.12 9.85
CA TYR A 30 -8.75 -34.78 9.51
C TYR A 30 -9.32 -35.81 8.55
N LYS A 31 -10.59 -36.15 8.70
CA LYS A 31 -11.36 -37.00 7.80
C LYS A 31 -12.56 -36.25 7.27
N ASP A 32 -12.68 -36.14 5.95
CA ASP A 32 -13.82 -35.51 5.25
C ASP A 32 -14.21 -34.12 5.81
N GLY A 33 -13.20 -33.37 6.29
CA GLY A 33 -13.34 -32.03 6.88
C GLY A 33 -13.44 -31.99 8.41
N GLN A 34 -13.69 -33.11 9.08
CA GLN A 34 -13.78 -33.20 10.54
C GLN A 34 -12.42 -33.55 11.18
N TYR A 35 -12.13 -33.00 12.36
CA TYR A 35 -10.88 -33.26 13.10
C TYR A 35 -10.95 -34.57 13.90
N LEU A 36 -9.91 -35.40 13.80
CA LEU A 36 -9.84 -36.72 14.45
C LEU A 36 -9.23 -36.62 15.86
N MET A 37 -10.01 -36.12 16.82
CA MET A 37 -9.59 -35.87 18.21
C MET A 37 -8.95 -37.08 18.94
N GLU A 38 -9.24 -38.31 18.50
CA GLU A 38 -8.74 -39.53 19.13
C GLU A 38 -7.25 -39.80 18.83
N HIS A 39 -6.72 -39.27 17.72
CA HIS A 39 -5.31 -39.42 17.35
C HIS A 39 -4.43 -38.34 18.00
N LYS A 40 -4.05 -38.60 19.26
CA LYS A 40 -3.26 -37.67 20.08
C LYS A 40 -1.81 -37.51 19.58
N ASP A 41 -1.55 -36.32 19.03
CA ASP A 41 -0.29 -35.55 19.12
C ASP A 41 1.03 -36.34 19.30
N THR A 42 1.62 -36.80 18.19
CA THR A 42 3.08 -36.91 17.93
C THR A 42 3.35 -37.68 16.65
N SER A 43 2.49 -38.63 16.30
CA SER A 43 2.65 -39.46 15.09
C SER A 43 2.46 -38.64 13.81
N ASP A 44 3.45 -38.69 12.93
CA ASP A 44 3.30 -38.30 11.52
C ASP A 44 2.50 -39.34 10.71
N THR A 45 2.13 -40.46 11.32
CA THR A 45 1.36 -41.54 10.68
C THR A 45 -0.04 -41.75 11.26
N PHE A 46 -0.96 -42.26 10.43
CA PHE A 46 -2.33 -42.63 10.79
C PHE A 46 -2.67 -44.01 10.19
N PRO A 47 -3.09 -45.01 10.99
CA PRO A 47 -3.40 -46.36 10.51
C PRO A 47 -4.76 -46.43 9.80
N LEU A 48 -4.84 -47.19 8.71
CA LEU A 48 -6.07 -47.49 7.99
C LEU A 48 -6.59 -48.87 8.39
N THR A 49 -7.89 -48.95 8.68
CA THR A 49 -8.63 -50.21 8.73
C THR A 49 -9.36 -50.43 7.41
N LYS A 50 -10.01 -51.59 7.24
CA LYS A 50 -10.86 -51.87 6.06
C LYS A 50 -12.03 -50.89 5.92
N ASP A 51 -12.41 -50.25 7.02
CA ASP A 51 -13.53 -49.31 7.13
C ASP A 51 -13.09 -47.84 7.12
N SER A 52 -11.78 -47.56 7.06
CA SER A 52 -11.19 -46.23 6.89
C SER A 52 -11.37 -45.67 5.46
N LYS A 53 -12.61 -45.66 4.96
CA LYS A 53 -13.01 -45.01 3.70
C LYS A 53 -13.24 -43.52 3.92
N GLY A 54 -12.73 -42.66 3.04
CA GLY A 54 -12.94 -41.20 3.11
C GLY A 54 -11.70 -40.41 2.67
N ASN A 55 -11.80 -39.08 2.67
CA ASN A 55 -10.68 -38.20 2.38
C ASN A 55 -9.90 -37.88 3.66
N TYR A 56 -8.62 -38.21 3.68
CA TYR A 56 -7.73 -37.94 4.81
C TYR A 56 -6.78 -36.77 4.51
N TYR A 57 -6.76 -35.79 5.40
CA TYR A 57 -5.93 -34.59 5.35
C TYR A 57 -5.10 -34.51 6.64
N CYS A 58 -4.01 -33.76 6.62
CA CYS A 58 -3.29 -33.38 7.84
C CYS A 58 -2.97 -31.88 7.88
N SER A 59 -2.70 -31.34 9.07
CA SER A 59 -2.04 -30.04 9.29
C SER A 59 -0.84 -30.21 10.22
N VAL A 60 0.01 -29.19 10.31
CA VAL A 60 1.02 -29.08 11.38
C VAL A 60 0.38 -28.39 12.59
N HIS A 61 0.68 -28.86 13.80
CA HIS A 61 0.25 -28.23 15.06
C HIS A 61 0.67 -26.76 15.14
N GLY A 62 -0.28 -25.86 15.40
CA GLY A 62 -0.06 -24.41 15.41
C GLY A 62 -0.17 -23.74 14.04
N TYR A 63 -0.30 -24.53 12.97
CA TYR A 63 -0.58 -24.09 11.60
C TYR A 63 -1.82 -24.81 11.05
N ASN A 64 -2.85 -24.90 11.88
CA ASN A 64 -4.04 -25.75 11.66
C ASN A 64 -4.81 -25.41 10.38
N GLU A 65 -4.71 -24.17 9.91
CA GLU A 65 -5.32 -23.70 8.66
C GLU A 65 -4.59 -24.23 7.41
N ILE A 66 -3.30 -24.58 7.54
CA ILE A 66 -2.46 -25.10 6.45
C ILE A 66 -2.65 -26.62 6.33
N LEU A 67 -3.79 -27.01 5.77
CA LEU A 67 -4.10 -28.39 5.43
C LEU A 67 -3.27 -28.89 4.23
N SER A 68 -2.95 -30.18 4.25
CA SER A 68 -2.49 -30.90 3.06
C SER A 68 -3.60 -31.00 2.01
N ARG A 69 -3.21 -31.32 0.77
CA ARG A 69 -4.17 -31.98 -0.14
C ARG A 69 -4.66 -33.29 0.50
N PRO A 70 -5.94 -33.67 0.33
CA PRO A 70 -6.42 -34.96 0.81
C PRO A 70 -5.83 -36.13 0.03
N LEU A 71 -5.90 -37.30 0.65
CA LEU A 71 -5.80 -38.58 -0.02
C LEU A 71 -7.08 -39.38 0.22
N CYS A 72 -7.73 -39.85 -0.86
CA CYS A 72 -8.89 -40.73 -0.77
C CYS A 72 -8.45 -42.15 -0.38
N ALA A 73 -8.84 -42.61 0.81
CA ALA A 73 -8.72 -43.99 1.23
C ALA A 73 -10.02 -44.75 0.87
N GLY A 74 -9.90 -45.98 0.38
CA GLY A 74 -11.03 -46.82 -0.02
C GLY A 74 -11.62 -46.54 -1.41
N GLY A 75 -11.07 -45.59 -2.18
CA GLY A 75 -11.32 -45.43 -3.62
C GLY A 75 -12.68 -44.85 -4.06
N ASN A 76 -13.60 -44.58 -3.14
CA ASN A 76 -14.95 -44.07 -3.42
C ASN A 76 -15.21 -42.79 -2.61
N CYS A 77 -14.55 -41.69 -2.97
CA CYS A 77 -14.59 -40.42 -2.24
C CYS A 77 -14.98 -39.23 -3.12
N TRP A 78 -15.52 -38.18 -2.49
CA TRP A 78 -15.65 -36.86 -3.09
C TRP A 78 -14.28 -36.20 -3.27
N ASN A 79 -14.02 -35.56 -4.41
CA ASN A 79 -12.78 -34.83 -4.68
C ASN A 79 -13.03 -33.62 -5.59
N VAL A 80 -12.15 -32.62 -5.52
CA VAL A 80 -12.07 -31.52 -6.48
C VAL A 80 -10.60 -31.30 -6.83
N THR A 81 -10.30 -31.05 -8.09
CA THR A 81 -8.98 -30.62 -8.54
C THR A 81 -9.09 -29.30 -9.29
N TYR A 82 -8.18 -28.37 -9.02
CA TYR A 82 -8.14 -27.06 -9.68
C TYR A 82 -6.96 -26.99 -10.66
N THR A 83 -7.18 -26.44 -11.86
CA THR A 83 -6.12 -26.30 -12.88
C THR A 83 -5.00 -25.37 -12.42
N ASN A 84 -5.35 -24.28 -11.75
CA ASN A 84 -4.42 -23.33 -11.14
C ASN A 84 -4.84 -23.07 -9.69
N ILE A 85 -3.98 -23.36 -8.71
CA ILE A 85 -4.23 -23.09 -7.28
C ILE A 85 -3.84 -21.67 -6.83
N ARG A 86 -3.14 -20.93 -7.70
CA ARG A 86 -2.78 -19.52 -7.51
C ARG A 86 -3.04 -18.80 -8.83
N VAL A 87 -3.84 -17.74 -8.78
CA VAL A 87 -4.23 -16.91 -9.92
C VAL A 87 -3.92 -15.46 -9.56
N CYS A 88 -3.46 -14.68 -10.54
CA CYS A 88 -3.18 -13.27 -10.33
C CYS A 88 -3.81 -12.45 -11.46
N GLY A 89 -4.61 -11.45 -11.10
CA GLY A 89 -5.32 -10.57 -12.02
C GLY A 89 -4.93 -9.11 -11.83
N LEU A 90 -4.95 -8.33 -12.90
CA LEU A 90 -4.86 -6.88 -12.78
C LEU A 90 -6.20 -6.29 -12.33
N GLU A 91 -6.15 -5.24 -11.53
CA GLU A 91 -7.34 -4.44 -11.21
C GLU A 91 -7.98 -3.89 -12.50
N GLY A 92 -9.32 -3.90 -12.57
CA GLY A 92 -10.11 -3.64 -13.77
C GLY A 92 -10.13 -4.76 -14.82
N SER A 93 -9.28 -5.79 -14.69
CA SER A 93 -9.24 -6.91 -15.65
C SER A 93 -10.30 -7.99 -15.36
N SER A 94 -10.14 -9.17 -15.95
CA SER A 94 -10.97 -10.35 -15.70
C SER A 94 -10.06 -11.57 -15.57
N VAL A 95 -10.49 -12.56 -14.77
CA VAL A 95 -9.80 -13.86 -14.61
C VAL A 95 -10.79 -14.99 -14.79
N GLU A 96 -10.26 -16.14 -15.20
CA GLU A 96 -10.95 -17.42 -15.18
C GLU A 96 -10.09 -18.47 -14.48
N PHE A 97 -10.72 -19.38 -13.74
CA PHE A 97 -10.06 -20.58 -13.24
C PHE A 97 -11.01 -21.76 -13.15
N ALA A 98 -10.53 -22.91 -13.62
CA ALA A 98 -11.29 -24.14 -13.70
C ALA A 98 -11.00 -25.07 -12.52
N GLY A 99 -12.05 -25.73 -12.07
CA GLY A 99 -12.02 -26.91 -11.22
C GLY A 99 -12.82 -28.05 -11.85
N SER A 100 -12.43 -29.28 -11.57
CA SER A 100 -13.19 -30.48 -11.89
C SER A 100 -13.42 -31.31 -10.63
N TYR A 101 -14.55 -32.02 -10.55
CA TYR A 101 -14.90 -32.82 -9.37
C TYR A 101 -15.11 -34.30 -9.70
N SER A 102 -14.91 -35.15 -8.71
CA SER A 102 -15.39 -36.53 -8.73
C SER A 102 -16.20 -36.81 -7.47
N HIS A 103 -17.14 -37.74 -7.57
CA HIS A 103 -18.01 -38.14 -6.48
C HIS A 103 -18.12 -39.68 -6.43
N PRO A 104 -18.51 -40.25 -5.28
CA PRO A 104 -18.80 -41.68 -5.17
C PRO A 104 -19.86 -42.13 -6.18
N SER A 105 -19.76 -43.36 -6.69
CA SER A 105 -20.67 -43.87 -7.74
C SER A 105 -22.11 -44.07 -7.28
N ASP A 106 -22.31 -44.23 -5.97
CA ASP A 106 -23.60 -44.29 -5.27
C ASP A 106 -24.22 -42.91 -5.00
N GLN A 107 -23.45 -41.83 -5.17
CA GLN A 107 -23.88 -40.46 -4.92
C GLN A 107 -24.33 -39.75 -6.19
N SER A 108 -25.28 -38.83 -6.03
CA SER A 108 -25.79 -37.95 -7.08
C SER A 108 -25.54 -36.48 -6.75
N VAL A 109 -25.40 -35.65 -7.77
CA VAL A 109 -25.11 -34.21 -7.64
C VAL A 109 -26.33 -33.40 -8.06
N ASN A 110 -26.77 -32.52 -7.16
CA ASN A 110 -27.92 -31.64 -7.33
C ASN A 110 -27.49 -30.27 -7.87
N ASN A 111 -26.48 -29.66 -7.24
CA ASN A 111 -26.00 -28.32 -7.59
C ASN A 111 -24.47 -28.22 -7.48
N VAL A 112 -23.85 -27.36 -8.30
CA VAL A 112 -22.42 -27.06 -8.32
C VAL A 112 -22.24 -25.55 -8.50
N PHE A 113 -21.61 -24.92 -7.51
CA PHE A 113 -21.35 -23.48 -7.50
C PHE A 113 -19.98 -23.16 -6.90
N TRP A 114 -19.58 -21.89 -6.94
CA TRP A 114 -18.37 -21.41 -6.29
C TRP A 114 -18.73 -20.52 -5.10
N HIS A 115 -17.88 -20.54 -4.07
CA HIS A 115 -18.03 -19.73 -2.87
C HIS A 115 -16.69 -19.10 -2.45
N SER A 116 -16.77 -18.08 -1.60
CA SER A 116 -15.62 -17.45 -0.95
C SER A 116 -14.99 -18.35 0.14
N TYR A 117 -13.93 -17.90 0.81
CA TYR A 117 -13.44 -18.57 2.02
C TYR A 117 -14.37 -18.35 3.22
N GLU A 118 -15.01 -17.17 3.27
CA GLU A 118 -15.60 -16.59 4.47
C GLU A 118 -17.01 -17.15 4.76
N ASP A 119 -17.71 -17.60 3.70
CA ASP A 119 -19.01 -18.24 3.79
C ASP A 119 -19.12 -19.50 2.91
N PHE A 120 -20.34 -20.02 2.77
CA PHE A 120 -20.71 -21.12 1.86
C PHE A 120 -21.75 -20.66 0.81
N GLN A 121 -21.82 -19.36 0.52
CA GLN A 121 -22.80 -18.75 -0.37
C GLN A 121 -22.43 -18.97 -1.84
N ASP A 122 -23.41 -18.98 -2.74
CA ASP A 122 -23.15 -18.90 -4.18
C ASP A 122 -22.71 -17.47 -4.52
N LEU A 123 -21.50 -17.30 -5.08
CA LEU A 123 -20.95 -15.97 -5.43
C LEU A 123 -21.95 -15.13 -6.25
N ARG A 124 -22.83 -15.74 -7.07
CA ARG A 124 -23.81 -15.02 -7.90
C ARG A 124 -24.94 -14.38 -7.10
N GLN A 125 -25.08 -14.75 -5.83
CA GLN A 125 -26.07 -14.22 -4.87
C GLN A 125 -25.47 -13.14 -3.95
N GLU A 126 -24.13 -12.99 -3.93
CA GLU A 126 -23.47 -11.92 -3.19
C GLU A 126 -23.54 -10.58 -3.94
N THR A 127 -23.88 -9.51 -3.22
CA THR A 127 -24.02 -8.16 -3.79
C THR A 127 -22.72 -7.62 -4.38
N GLN A 128 -21.55 -8.05 -3.90
CA GLN A 128 -20.24 -7.61 -4.41
C GLN A 128 -19.87 -8.24 -5.77
N PHE A 129 -20.46 -9.39 -6.12
CA PHE A 129 -20.18 -10.14 -7.34
C PHE A 129 -21.31 -10.06 -8.38
N LEU A 130 -22.41 -9.39 -8.04
CA LEU A 130 -23.59 -9.17 -8.89
C LEU A 130 -23.17 -8.64 -10.28
N ASN A 131 -23.64 -9.32 -11.34
CA ASN A 131 -23.31 -9.06 -12.76
C ASN A 131 -21.81 -9.17 -13.14
N ARG A 132 -20.91 -9.54 -12.22
CA ARG A 132 -19.47 -9.72 -12.49
C ARG A 132 -19.05 -11.18 -12.63
N VAL A 133 -19.78 -12.10 -12.00
CA VAL A 133 -19.46 -13.54 -11.95
C VAL A 133 -20.27 -14.36 -12.95
N GLU A 134 -19.58 -15.26 -13.66
CA GLU A 134 -20.14 -16.22 -14.61
C GLU A 134 -19.57 -17.62 -14.33
N TYR A 135 -20.40 -18.67 -14.44
CA TYR A 135 -19.98 -20.07 -14.29
C TYR A 135 -20.13 -20.80 -15.63
N VAL A 136 -19.04 -21.37 -16.15
CA VAL A 136 -19.08 -22.26 -17.33
C VAL A 136 -18.94 -23.70 -16.85
N ASN A 137 -20.08 -24.38 -16.70
CA ASN A 137 -20.16 -25.76 -16.22
C ASN A 137 -20.36 -26.74 -17.39
N LYS A 138 -19.62 -27.85 -17.41
CA LYS A 138 -19.74 -28.91 -18.42
C LYS A 138 -19.39 -30.26 -17.80
N ASN A 139 -20.32 -31.21 -17.81
CA ASN A 139 -20.16 -32.53 -17.18
C ASN A 139 -19.75 -32.41 -15.68
N ARG A 140 -18.48 -32.68 -15.38
CA ARG A 140 -17.88 -32.58 -14.04
C ARG A 140 -16.86 -31.43 -13.90
N ASP A 141 -16.75 -30.60 -14.94
CA ASP A 141 -15.89 -29.42 -14.99
C ASP A 141 -16.73 -28.17 -14.71
N SER A 142 -16.15 -27.21 -13.99
CA SER A 142 -16.72 -25.91 -13.68
C SER A 142 -15.63 -24.84 -13.74
N THR A 143 -15.86 -23.78 -14.51
CA THR A 143 -14.97 -22.63 -14.59
C THR A 143 -15.64 -21.41 -13.96
N LEU A 144 -15.00 -20.85 -12.93
CA LEU A 144 -15.36 -19.54 -12.39
C LEU A 144 -14.68 -18.47 -13.24
N LYS A 145 -15.46 -17.53 -13.76
CA LYS A 145 -15.01 -16.31 -14.43
C LYS A 145 -15.47 -15.09 -13.62
N ILE A 146 -14.53 -14.22 -13.26
CA ILE A 146 -14.78 -12.97 -12.54
C ILE A 146 -14.33 -11.80 -13.42
N ASN A 147 -15.24 -10.88 -13.69
CA ASN A 147 -14.99 -9.70 -14.53
C ASN A 147 -14.87 -8.42 -13.67
N GLN A 148 -14.24 -7.38 -14.23
CA GLN A 148 -14.06 -6.07 -13.58
C GLN A 148 -13.46 -6.21 -12.16
N LEU A 149 -12.27 -6.79 -12.09
CA LEU A 149 -11.63 -7.13 -10.82
C LEU A 149 -11.29 -5.91 -9.97
N THR A 150 -11.49 -6.03 -8.66
CA THR A 150 -11.10 -5.05 -7.63
C THR A 150 -10.13 -5.68 -6.64
N LYS A 151 -9.31 -4.90 -5.92
CA LYS A 151 -8.45 -5.45 -4.86
C LYS A 151 -9.20 -6.28 -3.82
N LYS A 152 -10.49 -5.99 -3.57
CA LYS A 152 -11.35 -6.74 -2.63
C LYS A 152 -11.67 -8.16 -3.10
N ASP A 153 -11.56 -8.46 -4.39
CA ASP A 153 -11.78 -9.80 -4.92
C ASP A 153 -10.60 -10.74 -4.63
N SER A 154 -9.53 -10.26 -3.97
CA SER A 154 -8.40 -11.09 -3.55
C SER A 154 -8.81 -12.01 -2.39
N GLY A 155 -8.69 -13.32 -2.56
CA GLY A 155 -9.15 -14.30 -1.57
C GLY A 155 -8.96 -15.74 -2.03
N GLU A 156 -9.37 -16.71 -1.21
CA GLU A 156 -9.44 -18.11 -1.60
C GLU A 156 -10.88 -18.46 -2.04
N TYR A 157 -11.02 -18.98 -3.25
CA TYR A 157 -12.29 -19.41 -3.83
C TYR A 157 -12.33 -20.93 -3.94
N ARG A 158 -13.50 -21.53 -3.68
CA ARG A 158 -13.67 -23.00 -3.69
C ARG A 158 -14.89 -23.40 -4.50
N LEU A 159 -14.79 -24.55 -5.16
CA LEU A 159 -15.92 -25.23 -5.76
C LEU A 159 -16.69 -25.98 -4.66
N ARG A 160 -18.01 -25.80 -4.63
CA ARG A 160 -18.95 -26.43 -3.71
C ARG A 160 -19.93 -27.29 -4.49
N ILE A 161 -20.02 -28.55 -4.11
CA ILE A 161 -20.93 -29.53 -4.70
C ILE A 161 -21.97 -29.93 -3.65
N ILE A 162 -23.24 -29.81 -4.00
CA ILE A 162 -24.37 -30.22 -3.16
C ILE A 162 -24.93 -31.53 -3.70
N ASN A 163 -25.03 -32.55 -2.86
CA ASN A 163 -25.67 -33.82 -3.23
C ASN A 163 -27.21 -33.73 -3.15
N ASN A 164 -27.92 -34.79 -3.54
CA ASN A 164 -29.39 -34.78 -3.50
C ASN A 164 -30.00 -34.68 -2.09
N ASP A 165 -29.26 -35.03 -1.04
CA ASP A 165 -29.69 -34.90 0.36
C ASP A 165 -29.46 -33.49 0.93
N GLY A 166 -28.87 -32.58 0.14
CA GLY A 166 -28.47 -31.24 0.58
C GLY A 166 -27.09 -31.16 1.24
N ASN A 167 -26.36 -32.27 1.36
CA ASN A 167 -25.00 -32.27 1.92
C ASN A 167 -24.01 -31.59 0.97
N GLY A 168 -23.28 -30.60 1.47
CA GLY A 168 -22.39 -29.74 0.68
C GLY A 168 -20.91 -29.99 0.91
N PHE A 169 -20.21 -30.54 -0.10
CA PHE A 169 -18.77 -30.78 -0.10
C PHE A 169 -17.99 -29.62 -0.74
N SER A 170 -16.92 -29.15 -0.08
CA SER A 170 -15.96 -28.19 -0.61
C SER A 170 -14.53 -28.63 -0.27
N HIS A 171 -13.67 -28.82 -1.27
CA HIS A 171 -12.29 -29.28 -1.08
C HIS A 171 -11.35 -28.16 -0.58
N ARG A 172 -10.34 -28.51 0.23
CA ARG A 172 -9.28 -27.60 0.68
C ARG A 172 -7.89 -28.14 0.27
N PRO A 173 -6.93 -27.28 -0.16
CA PRO A 173 -7.09 -25.85 -0.45
C PRO A 173 -7.83 -25.59 -1.77
N GLY A 174 -8.42 -24.41 -1.89
CA GLY A 174 -9.04 -23.83 -3.08
C GLY A 174 -8.05 -23.08 -3.98
N VAL A 175 -8.59 -22.18 -4.79
CA VAL A 175 -7.83 -21.28 -5.68
C VAL A 175 -7.62 -19.94 -4.99
N VAL A 176 -6.36 -19.55 -4.76
CA VAL A 176 -6.03 -18.23 -4.22
C VAL A 176 -5.89 -17.23 -5.37
N LEU A 177 -6.82 -16.27 -5.43
CA LEU A 177 -6.78 -15.13 -6.33
C LEU A 177 -6.09 -13.94 -5.63
N SER A 178 -5.14 -13.30 -6.31
CA SER A 178 -4.55 -12.03 -5.92
C SER A 178 -4.85 -10.98 -6.98
N VAL A 179 -5.45 -9.85 -6.60
CA VAL A 179 -5.75 -8.73 -7.49
C VAL A 179 -4.86 -7.54 -7.15
N THR A 180 -4.22 -6.95 -8.16
CA THR A 180 -3.21 -5.91 -7.97
C THR A 180 -3.23 -4.89 -9.11
N GLY A 181 -2.90 -3.64 -8.81
CA GLY A 181 -2.78 -2.59 -9.82
C GLY A 181 -1.40 -2.57 -10.48
N LEU A 182 -1.28 -1.85 -11.59
CA LEU A 182 0.01 -1.31 -12.02
C LEU A 182 0.37 -0.12 -11.12
N GLN A 183 1.66 0.04 -10.80
CA GLN A 183 2.17 1.18 -10.04
C GLN A 183 3.46 1.69 -10.67
N VAL A 184 3.70 3.00 -10.61
CA VAL A 184 4.98 3.62 -10.99
C VAL A 184 5.85 3.69 -9.74
N ARG A 185 6.93 2.91 -9.70
CA ARG A 185 7.95 3.00 -8.66
C ARG A 185 9.02 3.99 -9.08
N VAL A 186 9.16 5.07 -8.31
CA VAL A 186 10.31 5.98 -8.35
C VAL A 186 11.53 5.27 -7.73
N SER A 187 12.72 5.53 -8.24
CA SER A 187 13.99 5.10 -7.63
C SER A 187 15.08 6.08 -8.02
N ASP A 188 15.67 6.72 -7.02
CA ASP A 188 16.71 7.72 -7.21
C ASP A 188 18.00 7.06 -7.66
N SER A 189 18.58 7.57 -8.74
CA SER A 189 19.94 7.27 -9.16
C SER A 189 20.82 8.42 -8.67
N THR A 190 21.95 8.08 -8.04
CA THR A 190 22.94 9.04 -7.54
C THR A 190 23.26 10.10 -8.57
N ALA A 191 23.40 11.36 -8.12
CA ALA A 191 23.55 12.55 -8.95
C ALA A 191 24.38 12.29 -10.22
N ALA A 192 23.79 12.59 -11.37
CA ALA A 192 24.54 12.63 -12.60
C ALA A 192 25.63 13.71 -12.48
N SER A 193 26.78 13.47 -13.10
CA SER A 193 27.80 14.50 -13.32
C SER A 193 27.13 15.78 -13.83
N GLU A 194 27.55 16.93 -13.30
CA GLU A 194 26.90 18.24 -13.51
C GLU A 194 25.58 18.47 -12.72
N GLY A 195 25.49 17.95 -11.48
CA GLY A 195 24.50 18.41 -10.49
C GLY A 195 23.04 18.08 -10.80
N GLN A 196 22.78 17.15 -11.72
CA GLN A 196 21.43 16.78 -12.14
C GLN A 196 20.93 15.55 -11.35
N THR A 197 19.73 15.64 -10.77
CA THR A 197 19.08 14.47 -10.16
C THR A 197 18.64 13.51 -11.25
N ALA A 198 19.22 12.31 -11.30
CA ALA A 198 18.80 11.27 -12.23
C ALA A 198 17.76 10.36 -11.55
N VAL A 199 16.55 10.26 -12.10
CA VAL A 199 15.48 9.42 -11.54
C VAL A 199 15.13 8.29 -12.50
N THR A 200 15.12 7.07 -11.98
CA THR A 200 14.68 5.87 -12.72
C THR A 200 13.26 5.53 -12.31
N LEU A 201 12.31 5.54 -13.26
CA LEU A 201 10.96 5.05 -13.04
C LEU A 201 10.83 3.61 -13.54
N SER A 202 10.17 2.75 -12.75
CA SER A 202 9.89 1.35 -13.10
C SER A 202 8.38 1.10 -13.00
N CYS A 203 7.77 0.49 -14.02
CA CYS A 203 6.37 0.06 -13.93
C CYS A 203 6.32 -1.30 -13.23
N ILE A 204 5.58 -1.42 -12.12
CA ILE A 204 5.56 -2.65 -11.31
C ILE A 204 4.14 -3.16 -11.05
N THR A 205 4.05 -4.46 -10.81
CA THR A 205 2.88 -5.18 -10.33
C THR A 205 3.36 -6.43 -9.58
N SER A 206 2.55 -6.96 -8.66
CA SER A 206 2.82 -8.24 -8.00
C SER A 206 2.41 -9.46 -8.82
N CYS A 207 1.73 -9.29 -9.97
CA CYS A 207 1.48 -10.39 -10.90
C CYS A 207 2.66 -10.67 -11.83
N THR A 208 3.05 -11.94 -11.93
CA THR A 208 3.84 -12.45 -13.05
C THR A 208 2.98 -12.48 -14.32
N LEU A 209 2.95 -11.35 -15.03
CA LEU A 209 2.27 -11.22 -16.32
C LEU A 209 2.97 -12.08 -17.38
N SER A 210 2.20 -12.90 -18.10
CA SER A 210 2.70 -13.81 -19.12
C SER A 210 3.41 -13.10 -20.28
N ASN A 211 4.30 -13.83 -20.97
CA ASN A 211 4.93 -13.43 -22.24
C ASN A 211 5.78 -12.15 -22.20
N ASN A 212 6.29 -11.74 -21.03
CA ASN A 212 7.18 -10.57 -20.86
C ASN A 212 6.59 -9.29 -21.49
N PRO A 213 5.49 -8.75 -20.94
CA PRO A 213 4.67 -7.75 -21.61
C PRO A 213 5.45 -6.47 -21.94
N ALA A 214 5.19 -5.92 -23.13
CA ALA A 214 5.58 -4.57 -23.45
C ALA A 214 4.74 -3.59 -22.62
N TYR A 215 5.40 -2.61 -22.00
CA TYR A 215 4.75 -1.53 -21.25
C TYR A 215 4.68 -0.26 -22.11
N ILE A 216 3.67 0.57 -21.84
CA ILE A 216 3.53 1.92 -22.39
C ILE A 216 3.56 2.90 -21.23
N TRP A 217 4.38 3.95 -21.37
CA TRP A 217 4.45 5.05 -20.44
C TRP A 217 3.62 6.23 -20.91
N TYR A 218 3.09 6.98 -19.95
CA TYR A 218 2.37 8.22 -20.14
C TYR A 218 3.01 9.30 -19.26
N LYS A 219 3.01 10.54 -19.76
CA LYS A 219 3.39 11.75 -19.03
C LYS A 219 2.28 12.78 -19.17
N ASN A 220 1.74 13.29 -18.06
CA ASN A 220 0.62 14.23 -18.00
C ASN A 220 -0.56 13.76 -18.88
N GLY A 221 -1.01 12.51 -18.69
CA GLY A 221 -2.01 11.82 -19.52
C GLY A 221 -1.60 11.43 -20.96
N GLN A 222 -0.63 12.12 -21.58
CA GLN A 222 -0.19 11.88 -22.97
C GLN A 222 0.79 10.71 -23.07
N ARG A 223 0.79 9.98 -24.20
CA ARG A 223 1.68 8.82 -24.42
C ARG A 223 3.12 9.27 -24.62
N LEU A 224 4.05 8.72 -23.85
CA LEU A 224 5.47 9.01 -23.95
C LEU A 224 6.12 8.19 -25.09
N THR A 225 6.57 8.87 -26.14
CA THR A 225 7.30 8.28 -27.28
C THR A 225 8.81 8.48 -27.19
N ASP A 226 9.25 9.59 -26.59
CA ASP A 226 10.58 10.14 -26.83
C ASP A 226 11.67 9.61 -25.87
N LYS A 227 11.34 8.57 -25.09
CA LYS A 227 12.29 7.87 -24.21
C LYS A 227 12.26 6.36 -24.44
N LEU A 228 13.45 5.80 -24.68
CA LEU A 228 13.67 4.36 -24.75
C LEU A 228 13.28 3.69 -23.43
N THR A 229 12.29 2.80 -23.49
CA THR A 229 11.91 1.95 -22.36
C THR A 229 12.73 0.66 -22.38
N LYS A 230 13.59 0.43 -21.39
CA LYS A 230 14.42 -0.79 -21.28
C LYS A 230 14.06 -1.55 -20.00
N HIS A 231 13.75 -2.85 -20.13
CA HIS A 231 13.31 -3.70 -19.00
C HIS A 231 12.20 -3.06 -18.14
N ASN A 232 11.17 -2.51 -18.79
CA ASN A 232 10.05 -1.74 -18.21
C ASN A 232 10.39 -0.39 -17.54
N LYS A 233 11.64 0.08 -17.61
CA LYS A 233 12.10 1.34 -16.99
C LYS A 233 12.27 2.48 -17.98
N ILE A 234 12.08 3.70 -17.50
CA ILE A 234 12.48 4.95 -18.16
C ILE A 234 13.38 5.79 -17.25
N TYR A 235 14.28 6.56 -17.87
CA TYR A 235 15.28 7.36 -17.19
C TYR A 235 15.01 8.85 -17.40
N LEU A 236 14.88 9.59 -16.31
CA LEU A 236 14.61 11.01 -16.26
C LEU A 236 15.88 11.72 -15.76
N ILE A 237 16.31 12.76 -16.47
CA ILE A 237 17.63 13.39 -16.26
C ILE A 237 17.54 14.92 -16.29
N SER A 238 16.66 15.48 -17.11
CA SER A 238 16.51 16.94 -17.25
C SER A 238 15.33 17.46 -16.42
N PHE A 239 15.36 18.72 -15.99
CA PHE A 239 14.19 19.42 -15.43
C PHE A 239 12.95 19.33 -16.35
N LYS A 240 13.15 19.26 -17.68
CA LYS A 240 12.09 19.06 -18.68
C LYS A 240 11.34 17.73 -18.51
N ASP A 241 11.92 16.75 -17.81
CA ASP A 241 11.30 15.47 -17.50
C ASP A 241 10.33 15.54 -16.30
N THR A 242 10.29 16.63 -15.53
CA THR A 242 9.28 16.87 -14.47
C THR A 242 7.85 16.71 -14.99
N GLY A 243 6.98 16.05 -14.23
CA GLY A 243 5.57 15.82 -14.55
C GLY A 243 4.94 14.61 -13.86
N ASN A 244 3.69 14.33 -14.17
CA ASN A 244 2.95 13.16 -13.69
C ASN A 244 3.18 11.96 -14.61
N TYR A 245 3.57 10.81 -14.07
CA TYR A 245 3.82 9.60 -14.84
C TYR A 245 2.85 8.48 -14.49
N SER A 246 2.29 7.83 -15.52
CA SER A 246 1.55 6.57 -15.36
C SER A 246 2.01 5.55 -16.39
N CYS A 247 1.73 4.27 -16.15
CA CYS A 247 2.08 3.18 -17.07
C CYS A 247 0.92 2.23 -17.30
N ALA A 248 0.90 1.58 -18.47
CA ALA A 248 -0.05 0.54 -18.85
C ALA A 248 0.67 -0.65 -19.48
N VAL A 249 0.00 -1.80 -19.52
CA VAL A 249 0.41 -2.94 -20.35
C VAL A 249 -0.11 -2.71 -21.78
N ARG A 250 0.71 -3.02 -22.78
CA ARG A 250 0.34 -2.89 -24.20
C ARG A 250 -0.80 -3.84 -24.56
N GLY A 251 -1.82 -3.33 -25.24
CA GLY A 251 -3.09 -4.04 -25.46
C GLY A 251 -4.03 -4.03 -24.26
N ARG A 252 -3.66 -3.37 -23.15
CA ARG A 252 -4.48 -3.09 -21.96
C ARG A 252 -4.28 -1.63 -21.50
N GLU A 253 -4.34 -0.71 -22.46
CA GLU A 253 -4.20 0.75 -22.26
C GLU A 253 -5.36 1.39 -21.47
N ASP A 254 -6.42 0.61 -21.22
CA ASP A 254 -7.51 0.83 -20.26
C ASP A 254 -7.01 0.74 -18.81
N LEU A 255 -6.16 -0.24 -18.51
CA LEU A 255 -5.69 -0.55 -17.16
C LEU A 255 -4.41 0.22 -16.81
N ARG A 256 -4.52 1.54 -16.74
CA ARG A 256 -3.40 2.42 -16.34
C ARG A 256 -3.15 2.35 -14.84
N SER A 257 -1.89 2.52 -14.45
CA SER A 257 -1.54 2.85 -13.07
C SER A 257 -2.14 4.20 -12.66
N PRO A 258 -2.30 4.48 -11.36
CA PRO A 258 -2.38 5.85 -10.86
C PRO A 258 -1.22 6.71 -11.40
N GLU A 259 -1.42 8.03 -11.46
CA GLU A 259 -0.36 8.96 -11.77
C GLU A 259 0.56 9.19 -10.56
N GLN A 260 1.87 9.03 -10.79
CA GLN A 260 2.93 9.35 -9.85
C GLN A 260 3.56 10.69 -10.24
N PRO A 261 3.39 11.77 -9.46
CA PRO A 261 4.11 13.02 -9.69
C PRO A 261 5.62 12.82 -9.48
N VAL A 262 6.43 13.43 -10.34
CA VAL A 262 7.89 13.44 -10.25
C VAL A 262 8.41 14.83 -10.54
N THR A 263 9.12 15.42 -9.57
CA THR A 263 9.78 16.72 -9.70
C THR A 263 11.29 16.51 -9.71
N LEU A 264 11.95 17.12 -10.69
CA LEU A 264 13.41 17.11 -10.82
C LEU A 264 13.93 18.51 -10.60
N PHE A 265 15.13 18.61 -10.04
CA PHE A 265 15.83 19.87 -9.81
C PHE A 265 17.19 19.83 -10.50
N THR A 266 17.61 20.97 -11.04
CA THR A 266 19.03 21.24 -11.23
C THR A 266 19.58 21.68 -9.88
N ALA A 267 20.68 21.08 -9.41
CA ALA A 267 21.46 21.70 -8.35
C ALA A 267 22.04 23.01 -8.91
N VAL A 268 21.39 24.13 -8.58
CA VAL A 268 22.00 25.44 -8.71
C VAL A 268 23.09 25.46 -7.66
N GLU A 269 24.35 25.45 -8.07
CA GLU A 269 25.41 25.99 -7.22
C GLU A 269 25.03 27.45 -6.98
N ASP A 270 24.57 27.75 -5.76
CA ASP A 270 24.24 29.12 -5.37
C ASP A 270 25.55 29.90 -5.21
N GLY A 271 26.09 30.31 -6.36
CA GLY A 271 27.20 31.24 -6.52
C GLY A 271 26.75 32.60 -6.03
N SER A 272 26.55 32.70 -4.72
CA SER A 272 25.82 33.76 -4.04
C SER A 272 26.36 35.12 -4.49
N VAL A 273 25.49 35.87 -5.18
CA VAL A 273 25.85 37.16 -5.78
C VAL A 273 26.46 38.04 -4.70
N GLU A 274 27.64 38.63 -4.95
CA GLU A 274 28.41 39.36 -3.94
C GLU A 274 27.73 40.67 -3.51
N VAL A 275 26.76 40.55 -2.60
CA VAL A 275 25.94 41.64 -2.04
C VAL A 275 26.81 42.72 -1.37
N TRP A 276 28.04 42.38 -1.00
CA TRP A 276 29.03 43.30 -0.41
C TRP A 276 29.58 44.35 -1.38
N LYS A 277 29.17 44.36 -2.65
CA LYS A 277 29.42 45.47 -3.62
C LYS A 277 28.45 46.66 -3.44
N LEU A 278 27.94 46.87 -2.22
CA LEU A 278 27.35 48.15 -1.82
C LEU A 278 28.44 49.23 -1.81
N ASN A 279 28.38 50.13 -2.80
CA ASN A 279 29.41 51.10 -3.17
C ASN A 279 30.20 51.66 -1.97
N ALA A 280 31.52 51.43 -1.96
CA ALA A 280 32.44 51.86 -0.90
C ALA A 280 32.52 53.40 -0.69
N ALA A 281 31.90 54.20 -1.58
CA ALA A 281 31.73 55.64 -1.40
C ALA A 281 30.49 56.03 -0.57
N LEU A 282 29.43 55.19 -0.51
CA LEU A 282 28.17 55.54 0.17
C LEU A 282 28.31 55.49 1.70
N VAL A 283 29.01 54.49 2.24
CA VAL A 283 29.17 54.34 3.70
C VAL A 283 30.02 55.47 4.31
N PRO A 284 31.19 55.85 3.74
CA PRO A 284 31.94 57.02 4.21
C PRO A 284 31.18 58.33 4.05
N ALA A 285 30.42 58.50 2.97
CA ALA A 285 29.60 59.70 2.76
C ALA A 285 28.50 59.83 3.84
N LEU A 286 27.79 58.75 4.17
CA LEU A 286 26.80 58.74 5.25
C LEU A 286 27.44 59.06 6.61
N LEU A 287 28.58 58.46 6.93
CA LEU A 287 29.30 58.74 8.17
C LEU A 287 29.79 60.20 8.25
N LEU A 288 30.24 60.78 7.12
CA LEU A 288 30.63 62.18 7.04
C LEU A 288 29.42 63.12 7.24
N PHE A 289 28.28 62.84 6.61
CA PHE A 289 27.04 63.61 6.81
C PHE A 289 26.57 63.56 8.27
N VAL A 290 26.63 62.40 8.92
CA VAL A 290 26.29 62.26 10.36
C VAL A 290 27.27 63.04 11.24
N LEU A 291 28.58 62.99 10.96
CA LEU A 291 29.58 63.79 11.68
C LEU A 291 29.33 65.29 11.54
N ILE A 292 29.05 65.78 10.33
CA ILE A 292 28.72 67.18 10.06
C ILE A 292 27.45 67.58 10.84
N ALA A 293 26.39 66.77 10.79
CA ALA A 293 25.15 67.04 11.53
C ALA A 293 25.39 67.12 13.06
N VAL A 294 26.18 66.19 13.63
CA VAL A 294 26.55 66.21 15.05
C VAL A 294 27.38 67.45 15.41
N LEU A 295 28.28 67.90 14.54
CA LEU A 295 29.04 69.15 14.74
C LEU A 295 28.13 70.38 14.68
N CYS A 296 27.21 70.46 13.72
CA CYS A 296 26.21 71.54 13.64
C CYS A 296 25.31 71.58 14.90
N ILE A 297 24.87 70.44 15.41
CA ILE A 297 24.09 70.35 16.67
C ILE A 297 24.92 70.83 17.86
N LYS A 298 26.21 70.48 17.93
CA LYS A 298 27.12 70.96 18.99
C LYS A 298 27.41 72.46 18.90
N TRP A 299 27.56 73.01 17.70
CA TRP A 299 27.73 74.45 17.47
C TRP A 299 26.47 75.25 17.84
N LYS A 300 25.27 74.76 17.47
CA LYS A 300 24.02 75.41 17.89
C LYS A 300 23.90 75.45 19.43
N ARG A 301 24.17 74.33 20.10
CA ARG A 301 24.25 74.23 21.58
C ARG A 301 25.48 74.93 22.22
N ALA A 302 26.32 75.60 21.44
CA ALA A 302 27.33 76.52 21.94
C ALA A 302 26.82 77.96 21.84
N ALA A 303 26.36 78.37 20.65
CA ALA A 303 25.77 79.69 20.42
C ALA A 303 24.57 80.00 21.34
N GLU A 304 23.75 79.00 21.67
CA GLU A 304 22.63 79.13 22.61
C GLU A 304 23.06 79.34 24.08
N ARG A 305 24.35 79.19 24.43
CA ARG A 305 24.86 79.43 25.79
C ARG A 305 25.55 80.77 25.99
N ASP A 306 25.98 81.45 24.93
CA ASP A 306 26.60 82.77 25.02
C ASP A 306 25.56 83.92 25.09
N ALA A 307 24.28 83.62 24.85
CA ALA A 307 23.20 84.61 24.79
C ALA A 307 22.53 84.94 26.15
N ASP A 308 22.74 84.13 27.18
CA ASP A 308 21.91 84.11 28.41
C ASP A 308 22.52 84.90 29.60
N ILE A 309 23.59 85.66 29.36
CA ILE A 309 24.38 86.33 30.40
C ILE A 309 24.11 87.86 30.47
N GLN A 310 23.33 88.43 29.54
CA GLN A 310 23.03 89.88 29.51
C GLN A 310 21.54 90.20 29.32
N ASN A 311 20.76 90.18 30.42
CA ASN A 311 19.94 91.33 30.83
C ASN A 311 19.25 91.11 32.19
N VAL A 312 19.11 92.19 32.97
CA VAL A 312 18.39 92.22 34.25
C VAL A 312 17.67 93.56 34.39
N SER A 313 16.34 93.57 34.54
CA SER A 313 15.59 94.50 35.42
C SER A 313 14.07 94.23 35.40
N MET A 314 13.46 94.44 36.57
CA MET A 314 12.01 94.64 36.81
C MET A 314 11.68 96.15 36.66
N PRO A 315 10.41 96.61 36.54
CA PRO A 315 9.24 96.24 37.37
C PRO A 315 7.91 96.07 36.56
N GLU A 316 6.67 96.05 37.09
CA GLU A 316 6.16 96.37 38.44
C GLU A 316 5.03 95.41 38.93
N ASP A 317 3.74 95.81 38.90
CA ASP A 317 2.69 95.31 39.81
C ASP A 317 1.28 95.22 39.17
N ASP A 318 0.40 94.37 39.73
CA ASP A 318 -0.99 94.70 40.10
C ASP A 318 -1.72 93.47 40.71
N THR A 319 -2.21 93.63 41.94
CA THR A 319 -3.10 92.70 42.68
C THR A 319 -4.51 92.58 42.04
N TYR A 320 -5.47 91.69 42.36
CA TYR A 320 -5.81 90.80 43.51
C TYR A 320 -6.91 89.81 42.98
N THR A 321 -7.33 88.66 43.54
CA THR A 321 -7.08 87.86 44.77
C THR A 321 -7.20 86.35 44.39
N GLU A 322 -7.80 85.32 45.05
CA GLU A 322 -8.51 85.14 46.35
C GLU A 322 -8.18 83.79 47.04
N LEU A 323 -9.10 82.82 47.13
CA LEU A 323 -9.09 81.72 48.11
C LEU A 323 -9.28 80.29 47.53
N ASN A 324 -8.46 79.35 48.02
CA ASN A 324 -8.80 78.01 48.58
C ASN A 324 -9.67 76.98 47.77
N HIS A 325 -9.72 75.68 48.09
CA HIS A 325 -9.31 74.97 49.31
C HIS A 325 -8.68 73.57 49.03
N MET A 326 -7.99 73.05 50.04
CA MET A 326 -7.26 71.76 50.06
C MET A 326 -8.14 70.57 50.52
N THR A 327 -8.19 69.48 49.75
CA THR A 327 -8.62 68.09 50.13
C THR A 327 -8.17 67.16 48.98
N MET A 328 -7.36 66.09 49.09
CA MET A 328 -7.20 64.96 50.03
C MET A 328 -8.17 63.77 49.81
N SER A 329 -7.72 62.73 49.10
CA SER A 329 -7.79 61.31 49.54
C SER A 329 -7.07 60.38 48.55
N ALA A 330 -6.67 59.19 49.02
CA ALA A 330 -6.49 57.99 48.19
C ALA A 330 -7.76 57.12 48.24
N ASP A 331 -7.96 56.19 47.31
CA ASP A 331 -7.70 54.74 47.52
C ASP A 331 -7.98 53.89 46.25
N TYR A 332 -7.70 52.57 46.31
CA TYR A 332 -8.13 51.40 45.50
C TYR A 332 -8.86 51.58 44.13
N ASP A 333 -8.68 50.70 43.13
CA ASP A 333 -8.89 49.24 43.24
C ASP A 333 -8.12 48.40 42.18
N THR A 334 -8.06 47.08 42.39
CA THR A 334 -7.41 46.08 41.51
C THR A 334 -8.38 44.97 41.12
N ARG A 335 -8.75 44.92 39.82
CA ARG A 335 -9.51 43.84 39.18
C ARG A 335 -9.33 43.91 37.65
N GLU A 336 -9.40 42.81 36.89
CA GLU A 336 -9.51 41.38 37.23
C GLU A 336 -8.71 40.55 36.21
#